data_AF-A0A2H4ZVD1-F1
#
_entry.id   AF-A0A2H4ZVD1-F1
#
_cell.length_a   1.000
_cell.length_b   1.000
_cell.length_c   1.000
_cell.angle_alpha   90.00
_cell.angle_beta   90.00
_cell.angle_gamma   90.00
#
_symmetry.space_group_name_H-M   'P 1'
#
loop_
_entity.id
_entity.type
_entity.pdbx_description
1 polymer ?
#
loop_
_entity_poly.entity_id
_entity_poly.type
_entity_poly.pdbx_seq_one_letter_code
_entity_poly.pdbx_strand_id
1 'polypeptide(L)'
;MVSDDEAKSLLREAHNFVNGDPDDRIQEFFVARVDEKEVEEGDGTITQETELDVGEIPFHAHIITELLSMYIEELYKEVASVVKKEEKPISTYEVGNIEKTPSPLQYMPVDDLPDYNIFKPFTNKDGFSETDFQSFESPDFQALRVRDGLNQNTFVAFRKFTRRQIVGSSWKVKLLLRENEYDQFNDNLYALPESFDAFVFNGTMFVKNQGAFEDIFKYFVEYRQKANEVFDALDDGEITIHNLGEFESAVNGDRSALRKMVEVERRGLYQELERDQVQTVIDEFDLDVDVATVDDEWGLIMPSKGDKKDLISLLNDDHLYSQITENRYQARGKIPR
;
A
#
# COMPACT_ATOMS: atom_id res chain seq x y z
N MET A 1 2.05 1.58 21.71
CA MET A 1 1.24 2.22 20.66
C MET A 1 1.66 3.67 20.61
N VAL A 2 2.22 4.11 19.49
CA VAL A 2 2.68 5.50 19.29
C VAL A 2 1.45 6.41 19.28
N SER A 3 1.49 7.53 20.00
CA SER A 3 0.39 8.52 19.95
C SER A 3 0.54 9.50 18.78
N ASP A 4 -0.53 10.20 18.38
CA ASP A 4 -0.44 11.21 17.32
C ASP A 4 0.60 12.30 17.63
N ASP A 5 0.69 12.74 18.89
CA ASP A 5 1.67 13.73 19.32
C ASP A 5 3.11 13.20 19.28
N GLU A 6 3.29 11.93 19.64
CA GLU A 6 4.57 11.23 19.53
C GLU A 6 4.97 11.04 18.06
N ALA A 7 4.03 10.66 17.19
CA ALA A 7 4.25 10.56 15.75
C ALA A 7 4.63 11.92 15.13
N LYS A 8 3.99 13.03 15.56
CA LYS A 8 4.38 14.40 15.18
C LYS A 8 5.79 14.75 15.66
N SER A 9 6.20 14.31 16.85
CA SER A 9 7.57 14.50 17.36
C SER A 9 8.58 13.74 16.50
N LEU A 10 8.35 12.44 16.30
CA LEU A 10 9.19 11.58 15.47
C LEU A 10 9.32 12.10 14.03
N LEU A 11 8.25 12.64 13.45
CA LEU A 11 8.29 13.26 12.13
C LEU A 11 9.22 14.48 12.08
N ARG A 12 9.19 15.34 13.11
CA ARG A 12 10.14 16.48 13.23
C ARG A 12 11.57 16.00 13.44
N GLU A 13 11.76 14.98 14.27
CA GLU A 13 13.06 14.39 14.55
C GLU A 13 13.67 13.75 13.29
N ALA A 14 12.87 13.01 12.52
CA ALA A 14 13.26 12.46 11.22
C ALA A 14 13.74 13.56 10.28
N HIS A 15 12.99 14.66 10.16
CA HIS A 15 13.38 15.80 9.34
C HIS A 15 14.71 16.42 9.78
N ASN A 16 14.88 16.66 11.08
CA ASN A 16 16.15 17.20 11.59
C ASN A 16 17.30 16.22 11.38
N PHE A 17 17.02 14.92 11.54
CA PHE A 17 17.97 13.84 11.31
C PHE A 17 18.38 13.73 9.85
N VAL A 18 17.54 14.01 8.85
CA VAL A 18 17.98 14.02 7.45
C VAL A 18 18.53 15.36 6.98
N ASN A 19 18.25 16.46 7.68
CA ASN A 19 18.66 17.83 7.31
C ASN A 19 19.95 18.34 7.98
N GLY A 20 20.52 17.63 8.96
CA GLY A 20 21.85 17.96 9.49
C GLY A 20 23.01 17.64 8.54
N ASP A 21 24.25 17.69 9.03
CA ASP A 21 25.46 17.64 8.20
C ASP A 21 25.57 16.35 7.37
N PRO A 22 25.63 16.44 6.02
CA PRO A 22 25.85 15.28 5.16
C PRO A 22 27.17 14.55 5.42
N ASP A 23 28.22 15.25 5.87
CA ASP A 23 29.55 14.66 6.09
C ASP A 23 29.56 13.69 7.30
N ASP A 24 28.61 13.84 8.22
CA ASP A 24 28.45 12.96 9.38
C ASP A 24 27.58 11.72 9.09
N ARG A 25 27.22 11.50 7.82
CA ARG A 25 26.20 10.54 7.41
C ARG A 25 26.64 9.61 6.30
N ILE A 26 26.22 8.37 6.44
CA ILE A 26 26.31 7.36 5.39
C ILE A 26 24.99 7.39 4.65
N GLN A 27 25.06 7.59 3.33
CA GLN A 27 23.91 7.63 2.44
C GLN A 27 24.07 6.48 1.44
N GLU A 28 23.05 5.64 1.34
CA GLU A 28 23.04 4.46 0.47
C GLU A 28 21.73 4.41 -0.29
N PHE A 29 21.79 4.00 -1.55
CA PHE A 29 20.60 3.87 -2.39
C PHE A 29 20.48 2.43 -2.89
N PHE A 30 19.29 1.88 -2.78
CA PHE A 30 19.00 0.50 -3.10
C PHE A 30 17.89 0.39 -4.14
N VAL A 31 17.98 -0.67 -4.94
CA VAL A 31 16.86 -1.24 -5.70
C VAL A 31 16.54 -2.60 -5.11
N ALA A 32 15.27 -2.94 -5.07
CA ALA A 32 14.84 -4.22 -4.50
C ALA A 32 13.63 -4.81 -5.24
N ARG A 33 13.55 -6.13 -5.21
CA ARG A 33 12.44 -6.93 -5.71
C ARG A 33 12.03 -7.93 -4.62
N VAL A 34 10.73 -8.14 -4.49
CA VAL A 34 10.17 -9.09 -3.54
C VAL A 34 9.59 -10.24 -4.34
N ASP A 35 10.26 -11.39 -4.27
CA ASP A 35 9.87 -12.61 -4.97
C ASP A 35 9.08 -13.52 -4.02
N GLU A 36 7.96 -14.06 -4.49
CA GLU A 36 7.18 -15.07 -3.78
C GLU A 36 7.54 -16.44 -4.37
N LYS A 37 8.02 -17.37 -3.54
CA LYS A 37 8.38 -18.73 -3.95
C LYS A 37 7.50 -19.74 -3.23
N GLU A 38 6.93 -20.67 -3.98
CA GLU A 38 6.31 -21.86 -3.43
C GLU A 38 7.39 -22.86 -3.01
N VAL A 39 7.39 -23.23 -1.74
CA VAL A 39 8.30 -24.20 -1.14
C VAL A 39 7.48 -25.39 -0.71
N GLU A 40 7.76 -26.56 -1.31
CA GLU A 40 7.16 -27.82 -0.86
C GLU A 40 7.93 -28.33 0.36
N GLU A 41 7.25 -28.39 1.50
CA GLU A 41 7.76 -28.97 2.73
C GLU A 41 7.82 -30.51 2.62
N GLY A 42 8.62 -31.14 3.49
CA GLY A 42 8.87 -32.58 3.45
C GLY A 42 7.65 -33.47 3.69
N ASP A 43 6.49 -32.90 4.06
CA ASP A 43 5.21 -33.58 4.22
C ASP A 43 4.24 -33.36 3.03
N GLY A 44 4.67 -32.64 2.00
CA GLY A 44 3.87 -32.28 0.82
C GLY A 44 3.03 -31.00 1.00
N THR A 45 3.17 -30.29 2.12
CA THR A 45 2.58 -28.97 2.31
C THR A 45 3.33 -27.94 1.47
N ILE A 46 2.61 -27.12 0.70
CA ILE A 46 3.23 -26.01 -0.05
C ILE A 46 3.11 -24.76 0.82
N THR A 47 4.23 -24.17 1.21
CA THR A 47 4.31 -22.86 1.87
C THR A 47 4.79 -21.81 0.89
N GLN A 48 4.38 -20.56 1.10
CA GLN A 48 4.90 -19.42 0.34
C GLN A 48 6.00 -18.76 1.16
N GLU A 49 7.23 -18.78 0.66
CA GLU A 49 8.34 -18.00 1.21
C GLU A 49 8.53 -16.73 0.40
N THR A 50 8.60 -15.60 1.09
CA THR A 50 8.91 -14.31 0.49
C THR A 50 10.41 -14.05 0.60
N GLU A 51 11.07 -13.88 -0.54
CA GLU A 51 12.49 -13.55 -0.62
C GLU A 51 12.68 -12.10 -1.08
N LEU A 52 13.63 -11.41 -0.45
CA LEU A 52 14.00 -10.05 -0.82
C LEU A 52 15.35 -10.05 -1.56
N ASP A 53 15.30 -9.71 -2.84
CA ASP A 53 16.48 -9.44 -3.66
C ASP A 53 16.80 -7.94 -3.58
N VAL A 54 18.02 -7.59 -3.19
CA VAL A 54 18.45 -6.19 -2.99
C VAL A 54 19.82 -5.97 -3.60
N GLY A 55 19.96 -4.86 -4.32
CA GLY A 55 21.26 -4.37 -4.76
C GLY A 55 21.45 -2.89 -4.47
N GLU A 56 22.67 -2.55 -4.06
CA GLU A 56 23.10 -1.17 -3.82
C GLU A 56 23.52 -0.52 -5.14
N ILE A 57 23.02 0.69 -5.42
CA ILE A 57 23.40 1.46 -6.60
C ILE A 57 24.51 2.45 -6.18
N PRO A 58 25.75 2.28 -6.66
CA PRO A 58 26.87 3.15 -6.28
C PRO A 58 26.80 4.48 -7.03
N PHE A 59 26.02 5.43 -6.50
CA PHE A 59 25.98 6.79 -7.04
C PHE A 59 27.24 7.59 -6.70
N HIS A 60 27.60 8.52 -7.59
CA HIS A 60 28.54 9.58 -7.22
C HIS A 60 27.95 10.44 -6.11
N ALA A 61 28.80 10.91 -5.19
CA ALA A 61 28.40 11.66 -4.00
C ALA A 61 27.48 12.87 -4.27
N HIS A 62 27.67 13.58 -5.40
CA HIS A 62 26.82 14.71 -5.75
C HIS A 62 25.37 14.30 -6.11
N ILE A 63 25.17 13.15 -6.76
CA ILE A 63 23.85 12.63 -7.14
C ILE A 63 23.07 12.24 -5.88
N ILE A 64 23.71 11.51 -4.96
CA ILE A 64 23.03 11.08 -3.73
C ILE A 64 22.70 12.28 -2.82
N THR A 65 23.56 13.30 -2.81
CA THR A 65 23.31 14.56 -2.07
C THR A 65 22.12 15.32 -2.66
N GLU A 66 22.01 15.39 -3.99
CA GLU A 66 20.87 15.99 -4.68
C GLU A 66 19.57 15.22 -4.39
N LEU A 67 19.62 13.89 -4.45
CA LEU A 67 18.49 13.03 -4.09
C LEU A 67 18.04 13.23 -2.64
N LEU A 68 18.98 13.26 -1.71
CA LEU A 68 18.69 13.53 -0.30
C LEU A 68 18.07 14.92 -0.11
N SER A 69 18.56 15.93 -0.84
CA SER A 69 17.99 17.29 -0.79
C SER A 69 16.52 17.30 -1.22
N MET A 70 16.16 16.57 -2.28
CA MET A 70 14.77 16.41 -2.71
C MET A 70 13.90 15.76 -1.62
N TYR A 71 14.41 14.74 -0.93
CA TYR A 71 13.68 14.05 0.13
C TYR A 71 13.53 14.91 1.40
N ILE A 72 14.55 15.73 1.73
CA ILE A 72 14.47 16.71 2.81
C ILE A 72 13.36 17.73 2.52
N GLU A 73 13.32 18.27 1.30
CA GLU A 73 12.27 19.22 0.90
C GLU A 73 10.86 18.60 0.97
N GLU A 74 10.73 17.34 0.57
CA GLU A 74 9.47 16.62 0.69
C GLU A 74 9.07 16.40 2.15
N LEU A 75 9.99 15.93 2.99
CA LEU A 75 9.73 15.70 4.40
C LEU A 75 9.40 17.03 5.11
N TYR A 76 10.02 18.13 4.71
CA TYR A 76 9.67 19.47 5.18
C TYR A 76 8.22 19.84 4.85
N LYS A 77 7.73 19.51 3.64
CA LYS A 77 6.33 19.73 3.25
C LYS A 77 5.37 18.93 4.14
N GLU A 78 5.70 17.68 4.45
CA GLU A 78 4.92 16.84 5.37
C GLU A 78 4.93 17.38 6.81
N VAL A 79 6.09 17.76 7.35
CA VAL A 79 6.20 18.44 8.66
C VAL A 79 5.37 19.73 8.67
N ALA A 80 5.44 20.53 7.62
CA ALA A 80 4.71 21.79 7.55
C ALA A 80 3.19 21.56 7.52
N SER A 81 2.70 20.63 6.71
CA SER A 81 1.27 20.36 6.56
C SER A 81 0.67 19.68 7.79
N VAL A 82 1.36 18.72 8.39
CA VAL A 82 0.87 17.94 9.53
C VAL A 82 1.05 18.68 10.86
N VAL A 83 2.20 19.33 11.04
CA VAL A 83 2.64 19.76 12.36
C VAL A 83 2.59 21.27 12.57
N LYS A 84 2.84 22.06 11.52
CA LYS A 84 2.85 23.53 11.64
C LYS A 84 1.49 24.14 11.33
N LYS A 85 0.83 23.63 10.28
CA LYS A 85 -0.42 24.19 9.77
C LYS A 85 -1.65 23.36 10.11
N GLU A 86 -1.46 22.08 10.45
CA GLU A 86 -2.54 21.11 10.69
C GLU A 86 -3.53 21.02 9.53
N GLU A 87 -3.04 21.22 8.30
CA GLU A 87 -3.81 21.09 7.05
C GLU A 87 -4.00 19.62 6.65
N LYS A 88 -3.08 18.75 7.09
CA LYS A 88 -3.09 17.31 6.82
C LYS A 88 -3.17 16.54 8.14
N PRO A 89 -4.21 15.73 8.37
CA PRO A 89 -4.28 14.89 9.57
C PRO A 89 -3.12 13.89 9.62
N ILE A 90 -2.76 13.50 10.83
CA ILE A 90 -1.91 12.33 11.10
C ILE A 90 -2.74 11.33 11.89
N SER A 91 -2.63 10.04 11.56
CA SER A 91 -3.41 9.01 12.24
C SER A 91 -2.71 7.67 12.18
N THR A 92 -3.11 6.74 13.04
CA THR A 92 -2.73 5.33 12.91
C THR A 92 -3.11 4.80 11.53
N TYR A 93 -2.31 3.87 11.01
CA TYR A 93 -2.60 3.23 9.75
C TYR A 93 -3.90 2.41 9.84
N GLU A 94 -4.78 2.62 8.87
CA GLU A 94 -6.00 1.86 8.71
C GLU A 94 -6.30 1.73 7.23
N VAL A 95 -6.80 0.57 6.80
CA VAL A 95 -7.09 0.28 5.39
C VAL A 95 -8.06 1.33 4.79
N GLY A 96 -9.06 1.76 5.56
CA GLY A 96 -10.05 2.76 5.14
C GLY A 96 -9.54 4.20 5.06
N ASN A 97 -8.34 4.51 5.55
CA ASN A 97 -7.81 5.88 5.51
C ASN A 97 -7.55 6.38 4.08
N ILE A 98 -7.41 5.48 3.10
CA ILE A 98 -7.24 5.82 1.69
C ILE A 98 -8.42 6.64 1.13
N GLU A 99 -9.60 6.52 1.74
CA GLU A 99 -10.83 7.20 1.30
C GLU A 99 -11.00 8.59 1.96
N LYS A 100 -10.20 8.91 2.98
CA LYS A 100 -10.29 10.19 3.70
C LYS A 100 -9.78 11.35 2.84
N THR A 101 -10.44 12.50 2.95
CA THR A 101 -10.07 13.75 2.26
C THR A 101 -9.98 14.90 3.27
N PRO A 102 -8.80 15.53 3.46
CA PRO A 102 -7.51 15.15 2.88
C PRO A 102 -7.02 13.78 3.39
N SER A 103 -6.22 13.09 2.57
CA SER A 103 -5.64 11.80 2.97
C SER A 103 -4.62 12.02 4.09
N PRO A 104 -4.73 11.31 5.22
CA PRO A 104 -3.85 11.51 6.37
C PRO A 104 -2.42 11.03 6.06
N LEU A 105 -1.42 11.62 6.72
CA LEU A 105 -0.13 10.94 6.89
C LEU A 105 -0.35 9.84 7.91
N GLN A 106 -0.16 8.58 7.53
CA GLN A 106 -0.43 7.47 8.43
C GLN A 106 0.85 7.03 9.14
N TYR A 107 0.73 6.41 10.31
CA TYR A 107 1.85 5.81 11.01
C TYR A 107 1.50 4.48 11.68
N MET A 108 2.50 3.62 11.84
CA MET A 108 2.40 2.38 12.62
C MET A 108 3.79 1.97 13.15
N PRO A 109 3.88 1.22 14.26
CA PRO A 109 5.08 0.45 14.60
C PRO A 109 5.50 -0.47 13.46
N VAL A 110 6.80 -0.60 13.20
CA VAL A 110 7.29 -1.54 12.17
C VAL A 110 7.01 -3.01 12.51
N ASP A 111 6.83 -3.34 13.77
CA ASP A 111 6.47 -4.69 14.21
C ASP A 111 5.03 -5.08 13.85
N ASP A 112 4.18 -4.09 13.49
CA ASP A 112 2.81 -4.31 13.03
C ASP A 112 2.75 -4.51 11.50
N LEU A 113 3.88 -4.39 10.78
CA LEU A 113 3.96 -4.64 9.34
C LEU A 113 3.96 -6.16 9.07
N PRO A 114 3.11 -6.64 8.14
CA PRO A 114 3.18 -8.00 7.63
C PRO A 114 4.57 -8.28 7.07
N ASP A 115 5.15 -9.41 7.48
CA ASP A 115 6.47 -9.87 7.04
C ASP A 115 7.61 -8.85 7.16
N TYR A 116 7.55 -7.93 8.14
CA TYR A 116 8.61 -6.91 8.31
C TYR A 116 10.03 -7.49 8.39
N ASN A 117 10.14 -8.74 8.84
CA ASN A 117 11.41 -9.47 8.92
C ASN A 117 12.21 -9.43 7.62
N ILE A 118 11.54 -9.49 6.45
CA ILE A 118 12.25 -9.43 5.16
C ILE A 118 12.81 -8.04 4.88
N PHE A 119 12.23 -6.98 5.47
CA PHE A 119 12.65 -5.58 5.29
C PHE A 119 13.60 -5.07 6.38
N LYS A 120 13.81 -5.84 7.47
CA LYS A 120 14.79 -5.53 8.52
C LYS A 120 16.21 -5.23 8.00
N PRO A 121 16.72 -5.88 6.94
CA PRO A 121 18.03 -5.54 6.39
C PRO A 121 18.20 -4.05 6.03
N PHE A 122 17.12 -3.34 5.66
CA PHE A 122 17.19 -1.90 5.39
C PHE A 122 17.38 -1.07 6.66
N THR A 123 16.85 -1.49 7.80
CA THR A 123 16.98 -0.78 9.08
C THR A 123 18.17 -1.26 9.92
N ASN A 124 18.74 -2.41 9.56
CA ASN A 124 19.95 -2.95 10.15
C ASN A 124 21.23 -2.37 9.54
N LYS A 125 22.38 -2.81 10.07
CA LYS A 125 23.72 -2.41 9.60
C LYS A 125 24.20 -3.20 8.39
N ASP A 126 23.33 -4.00 7.79
CA ASP A 126 23.67 -4.89 6.69
C ASP A 126 23.99 -4.07 5.43
N GLY A 127 25.12 -4.38 4.80
CA GLY A 127 25.44 -3.89 3.46
C GLY A 127 24.90 -4.86 2.41
N PHE A 128 24.70 -4.36 1.20
CA PHE A 128 24.22 -5.16 0.08
C PHE A 128 25.29 -5.23 -1.01
N SER A 129 25.16 -6.21 -1.89
CA SER A 129 26.02 -6.29 -3.07
C SER A 129 25.74 -5.10 -3.99
N GLU A 130 26.78 -4.51 -4.54
CA GLU A 130 26.64 -3.48 -5.57
C GLU A 130 25.98 -4.06 -6.84
N THR A 131 25.11 -3.28 -7.45
CA THR A 131 24.43 -3.57 -8.72
C THR A 131 24.28 -2.28 -9.54
N ASP A 132 23.70 -2.40 -10.73
CA ASP A 132 23.18 -1.25 -11.48
C ASP A 132 21.72 -1.47 -11.93
N PHE A 133 21.09 -0.42 -12.46
CA PHE A 133 19.71 -0.49 -12.95
C PHE A 133 19.50 -1.36 -14.19
N GLN A 134 20.57 -1.70 -14.92
CA GLN A 134 20.48 -2.51 -16.13
C GLN A 134 20.54 -4.00 -15.80
N SER A 135 21.35 -4.36 -14.82
CA SER A 135 21.54 -5.72 -14.30
C SER A 135 20.45 -6.14 -13.32
N PHE A 136 19.89 -5.19 -12.56
CA PHE A 136 18.80 -5.48 -11.63
C PHE A 136 17.46 -5.53 -12.37
N GLU A 137 17.03 -6.74 -12.75
CA GLU A 137 15.81 -6.95 -13.53
C GLU A 137 14.54 -6.72 -12.70
N SER A 138 13.68 -5.82 -13.19
CA SER A 138 12.32 -5.59 -12.67
C SER A 138 12.24 -5.27 -11.16
N PRO A 139 12.88 -4.18 -10.68
CA PRO A 139 12.73 -3.77 -9.31
C PRO A 139 11.27 -3.43 -8.98
N ASP A 140 10.82 -3.84 -7.80
CA ASP A 140 9.52 -3.49 -7.23
C ASP A 140 9.57 -2.11 -6.56
N PHE A 141 10.70 -1.80 -5.92
CA PHE A 141 10.88 -0.55 -5.19
C PHE A 141 12.34 -0.10 -5.09
N GLN A 142 12.50 1.13 -4.64
CA GLN A 142 13.76 1.79 -4.35
C GLN A 142 13.76 2.20 -2.88
N ALA A 143 14.94 2.22 -2.27
CA ALA A 143 15.11 2.71 -0.92
C ALA A 143 16.31 3.64 -0.80
N LEU A 144 16.13 4.78 -0.13
CA LEU A 144 17.24 5.65 0.32
C LEU A 144 17.42 5.45 1.81
N ARG A 145 18.61 5.00 2.21
CA ARG A 145 18.99 4.85 3.61
C ARG A 145 19.99 5.92 4.02
N VAL A 146 19.71 6.56 5.15
CA VAL A 146 20.59 7.55 5.78
C VAL A 146 20.88 7.09 7.21
N ARG A 147 22.15 6.94 7.54
CA ARG A 147 22.63 6.52 8.87
C ARG A 147 23.59 7.55 9.43
N ASP A 148 23.55 7.78 10.74
CA ASP A 148 24.64 8.52 11.39
C ASP A 148 25.92 7.65 11.48
N GLY A 149 27.09 8.29 11.53
CA GLY A 149 28.37 7.58 11.63
C GLY A 149 28.51 6.70 12.88
N LEU A 150 27.70 6.91 13.92
CA LEU A 150 27.64 6.09 15.14
C LEU A 150 26.63 4.93 15.04
N ASN A 151 25.87 4.86 13.96
CA ASN A 151 24.73 3.97 13.69
C ASN A 151 23.70 3.90 14.83
N GLN A 152 23.34 5.03 15.44
CA GLN A 152 22.27 5.09 16.45
C GLN A 152 20.90 5.34 15.81
N ASN A 153 20.87 6.18 14.78
CA ASN A 153 19.64 6.52 14.08
C ASN A 153 19.75 6.10 12.61
N THR A 154 18.66 5.55 12.09
CA THR A 154 18.53 5.15 10.69
C THR A 154 17.21 5.67 10.15
N PHE A 155 17.29 6.37 9.03
CA PHE A 155 16.15 6.77 8.22
C PHE A 155 16.16 5.95 6.95
N VAL A 156 15.02 5.36 6.60
CA VAL A 156 14.87 4.64 5.32
C VAL A 156 13.62 5.16 4.63
N ALA A 157 13.78 5.79 3.47
CA ALA A 157 12.66 6.17 2.61
C ALA A 157 12.46 5.14 1.51
N PHE A 158 11.23 4.69 1.34
CA PHE A 158 10.81 3.73 0.33
C PHE A 158 10.00 4.39 -0.77
N ARG A 159 10.27 3.99 -2.01
CA ARG A 159 9.57 4.48 -3.19
C ARG A 159 9.25 3.33 -4.11
N LYS A 160 7.98 3.15 -4.45
CA LYS A 160 7.57 2.15 -5.43
C LYS A 160 8.23 2.45 -6.78
N PHE A 161 8.84 1.44 -7.37
CA PHE A 161 9.43 1.55 -8.69
C PHE A 161 8.31 1.51 -9.74
N THR A 162 8.39 2.40 -10.72
CA THR A 162 7.42 2.43 -11.83
C THR A 162 8.13 2.47 -13.16
N ARG A 163 7.55 1.82 -14.18
CA ARG A 163 8.10 1.84 -15.54
C ARG A 163 8.25 3.25 -16.13
N ARG A 164 7.55 4.24 -15.57
CA ARG A 164 7.67 5.66 -15.96
C ARG A 164 9.04 6.25 -15.62
N GLN A 165 9.77 5.65 -14.68
CA GLN A 165 11.14 6.02 -14.37
C GLN A 165 12.13 5.57 -15.46
N ILE A 166 11.75 4.66 -16.36
CA ILE A 166 12.57 4.26 -17.50
C ILE A 166 12.23 5.14 -18.71
N VAL A 167 13.04 6.16 -18.92
CA VAL A 167 12.83 7.19 -19.95
C VAL A 167 13.08 6.61 -21.34
N GLY A 168 12.10 6.81 -22.22
CA GLY A 168 12.18 6.40 -23.63
C GLY A 168 12.14 4.89 -23.86
N SER A 169 11.72 4.09 -22.88
CA SER A 169 11.63 2.62 -22.99
C SER A 169 10.76 2.12 -24.15
N SER A 170 9.81 2.93 -24.63
CA SER A 170 8.96 2.61 -25.79
C SER A 170 9.49 3.15 -27.13
N TRP A 171 10.60 3.90 -27.13
CA TRP A 171 11.12 4.55 -28.32
C TRP A 171 12.08 3.61 -29.07
N LYS A 172 11.85 3.45 -30.37
CA LYS A 172 12.65 2.57 -31.23
C LYS A 172 14.07 3.10 -31.51
N VAL A 173 14.26 4.41 -31.45
CA VAL A 173 15.54 5.08 -31.67
C VAL A 173 15.67 6.17 -30.61
N LYS A 174 16.72 6.09 -29.79
CA LYS A 174 17.12 7.16 -28.86
C LYS A 174 18.41 7.75 -29.38
N LEU A 175 18.51 9.07 -29.42
CA LEU A 175 19.68 9.78 -29.93
C LEU A 175 20.31 10.59 -28.80
N LEU A 176 21.64 10.58 -28.73
CA LEU A 176 22.42 11.41 -27.83
C LEU A 176 23.36 12.28 -28.67
N LEU A 177 23.35 13.60 -28.42
CA LEU A 177 24.29 14.52 -29.08
C LEU A 177 25.67 14.39 -28.42
N ARG A 178 26.66 13.96 -29.17
CA ARG A 178 28.08 13.93 -28.78
C ARG A 178 28.89 14.66 -29.83
N GLU A 179 29.68 15.64 -29.41
CA GLU A 179 30.63 16.35 -30.29
C GLU A 179 30.00 16.90 -31.61
N ASN A 180 28.77 17.43 -31.52
CA ASN A 180 27.94 17.93 -32.64
C ASN A 180 27.36 16.87 -33.59
N GLU A 181 27.49 15.58 -33.30
CA GLU A 181 26.83 14.49 -34.05
C GLU A 181 25.84 13.73 -33.16
N TYR A 182 24.75 13.25 -33.75
CA TYR A 182 23.79 12.40 -33.05
C TYR A 182 24.22 10.94 -33.16
N ASP A 183 24.48 10.31 -32.02
CA ASP A 183 24.76 8.88 -31.91
C ASP A 183 23.53 8.14 -31.34
N GLN A 184 23.39 6.86 -31.66
CA GLN A 184 22.33 6.04 -31.12
C GLN A 184 22.65 5.62 -29.67
N PHE A 185 21.73 5.93 -28.76
CA PHE A 185 21.81 5.55 -27.36
C PHE A 185 20.98 4.27 -27.13
N ASN A 186 21.64 3.16 -26.85
CA ASN A 186 20.95 1.87 -26.68
C ASN A 186 20.55 1.58 -25.22
N ASP A 187 21.11 2.33 -24.28
CA ASP A 187 20.85 2.11 -22.87
C ASP A 187 19.51 2.68 -22.43
N ASN A 188 19.07 2.24 -21.25
CA ASN A 188 17.92 2.83 -20.58
C ASN A 188 18.38 4.00 -19.72
N LEU A 189 17.68 5.14 -19.85
CA LEU A 189 17.86 6.27 -18.96
C LEU A 189 16.88 6.10 -17.79
N TYR A 190 17.38 6.18 -16.57
CA TYR A 190 16.58 6.03 -15.36
C TYR A 190 16.43 7.39 -14.68
N ALA A 191 15.19 7.78 -14.42
CA ALA A 191 14.85 8.98 -13.66
C ALA A 191 14.75 8.63 -12.17
N LEU A 192 15.50 9.35 -11.34
CA LEU A 192 15.39 9.25 -9.89
C LEU A 192 14.10 9.92 -9.43
N PRO A 193 13.40 9.32 -8.47
CA PRO A 193 12.15 9.87 -7.98
C PRO A 193 12.42 11.08 -7.08
N GLU A 194 11.64 12.15 -7.27
CA GLU A 194 11.67 13.35 -6.41
C GLU A 194 10.87 13.17 -5.10
N SER A 195 10.29 11.98 -4.89
CA SER A 195 9.44 11.69 -3.75
C SER A 195 9.54 10.27 -3.22
N PHE A 196 9.17 10.06 -1.96
CA PHE A 196 8.95 8.77 -1.32
C PHE A 196 7.46 8.49 -1.06
N ASP A 197 7.13 7.20 -0.92
CA ASP A 197 5.76 6.73 -0.63
C ASP A 197 5.57 6.40 0.86
N ALA A 198 6.63 5.95 1.52
CA ALA A 198 6.68 5.66 2.94
C ALA A 198 8.11 5.83 3.47
N PHE A 199 8.28 5.97 4.77
CA PHE A 199 9.61 5.95 5.38
C PHE A 199 9.58 5.38 6.79
N VAL A 200 10.71 4.85 7.24
CA VAL A 200 10.92 4.36 8.61
C VAL A 200 11.88 5.28 9.34
N PHE A 201 11.53 5.62 10.57
CA PHE A 201 12.41 6.31 11.51
C PHE A 201 12.13 5.82 12.93
N ASN A 202 13.17 5.44 13.68
CA ASN A 202 13.07 4.96 15.08
C ASN A 202 11.96 3.93 15.32
N GLY A 203 11.91 2.89 14.47
CA GLY A 203 10.93 1.79 14.61
C GLY A 203 9.49 2.17 14.28
N THR A 204 9.26 3.37 13.76
CA THR A 204 7.94 3.82 13.29
C THR A 204 7.96 3.95 11.77
N MET A 205 7.00 3.29 11.11
CA MET A 205 6.71 3.46 9.69
C MET A 205 5.72 4.61 9.52
N PHE A 206 6.04 5.54 8.61
CA PHE A 206 5.16 6.61 8.16
C PHE A 206 4.75 6.35 6.72
N VAL A 207 3.46 6.38 6.44
CA VAL A 207 2.86 6.04 5.15
C VAL A 207 2.20 7.28 4.55
N LYS A 208 2.80 7.80 3.49
CA LYS A 208 2.29 8.96 2.75
C LYS A 208 1.36 8.52 1.62
N ASN A 209 1.73 7.46 0.90
CA ASN A 209 0.98 6.91 -0.21
C ASN A 209 0.63 5.45 0.10
N GLN A 210 -0.56 5.24 0.65
CA GLN A 210 -1.02 3.93 1.11
C GLN A 210 -0.99 2.87 0.01
N GLY A 211 -1.42 3.18 -1.22
CA GLY A 211 -1.45 2.19 -2.30
C GLY A 211 -0.06 1.73 -2.73
N ALA A 212 0.91 2.65 -2.77
CA ALA A 212 2.29 2.30 -3.09
C ALA A 212 2.97 1.56 -1.92
N PHE A 213 2.69 1.96 -0.68
CA PHE A 213 3.14 1.26 0.52
C PHE A 213 2.64 -0.19 0.55
N GLU A 214 1.34 -0.42 0.36
CA GLU A 214 0.74 -1.77 0.34
C GLU A 214 1.35 -2.66 -0.76
N ASP A 215 1.77 -2.06 -1.89
CA ASP A 215 2.47 -2.78 -2.94
C ASP A 215 3.89 -3.19 -2.56
N ILE A 216 4.63 -2.29 -1.91
CA ILE A 216 6.01 -2.54 -1.46
C ILE A 216 6.02 -3.65 -0.41
N PHE A 217 5.09 -3.60 0.55
CA PHE A 217 5.02 -4.50 1.70
C PHE A 217 4.01 -5.65 1.51
N LYS A 218 3.58 -5.94 0.26
CA LYS A 218 2.73 -7.09 -0.12
C LYS A 218 1.44 -7.30 0.70
N TYR A 219 0.83 -6.21 1.19
CA TYR A 219 -0.42 -6.26 1.98
C TYR A 219 -1.58 -6.97 1.25
N PHE A 220 -1.58 -7.01 -0.07
CA PHE A 220 -2.62 -7.69 -0.84
C PHE A 220 -2.59 -9.23 -0.73
N VAL A 221 -1.52 -9.83 -0.20
CA VAL A 221 -1.53 -11.25 0.18
C VAL A 221 -2.44 -11.43 1.40
N GLU A 222 -2.20 -10.68 2.47
CA GLU A 222 -3.04 -10.70 3.68
C GLU A 222 -4.48 -10.28 3.39
N TYR A 223 -4.72 -9.26 2.55
CA TYR A 223 -6.07 -8.83 2.22
C TYR A 223 -6.85 -9.92 1.47
N ARG A 224 -6.18 -10.72 0.63
CA ARG A 224 -6.81 -11.88 -0.03
C ARG A 224 -7.16 -12.97 0.97
N GLN A 225 -6.27 -13.26 1.91
CA GLN A 225 -6.56 -14.22 2.98
C GLN A 225 -7.79 -13.79 3.79
N LYS A 226 -7.85 -12.53 4.24
CA LYS A 226 -9.02 -12.00 4.96
C LYS A 226 -10.30 -12.01 4.13
N ALA A 227 -10.20 -11.73 2.82
CA ALA A 227 -11.35 -11.83 1.93
C ALA A 227 -11.85 -13.28 1.82
N ASN A 228 -10.94 -14.25 1.73
CA ASN A 228 -11.28 -15.67 1.68
C ASN A 228 -11.93 -16.14 2.99
N GLU A 229 -11.46 -15.67 4.15
CA GLU A 229 -12.12 -15.95 5.44
C GLU A 229 -13.58 -15.47 5.46
N VAL A 230 -13.88 -14.32 4.81
CA VAL A 230 -15.26 -13.85 4.64
C VAL A 230 -16.04 -14.73 3.67
N PHE A 231 -15.44 -15.17 2.56
CA PHE A 231 -16.11 -16.06 1.61
C PHE A 231 -16.45 -17.42 2.24
N ASP A 232 -15.53 -18.01 2.99
CA ASP A 232 -15.75 -19.27 3.71
C ASP A 232 -16.91 -19.11 4.71
N ALA A 233 -16.93 -18.01 5.46
CA ALA A 233 -18.01 -17.72 6.41
C ALA A 233 -19.37 -17.40 5.73
N LEU A 234 -19.36 -16.91 4.49
CA LEU A 234 -20.59 -16.72 3.70
C LEU A 234 -21.11 -18.05 3.15
N ASP A 235 -20.24 -18.97 2.76
CA ASP A 235 -20.61 -20.32 2.29
C ASP A 235 -21.25 -21.15 3.42
N ASP A 236 -20.78 -20.97 4.66
CA ASP A 236 -21.33 -21.61 5.87
C ASP A 236 -22.53 -20.85 6.48
N GLY A 237 -22.87 -19.66 5.98
CA GLY A 237 -23.81 -18.71 6.58
C GLY A 237 -25.28 -18.91 6.21
N GLU A 238 -26.16 -18.06 6.75
CA GLU A 238 -27.60 -18.05 6.39
C GLU A 238 -27.90 -17.33 5.08
N ILE A 239 -26.96 -16.51 4.56
CA ILE A 239 -27.12 -15.79 3.29
C ILE A 239 -26.29 -16.48 2.22
N THR A 240 -26.99 -17.15 1.31
CA THR A 240 -26.39 -17.79 0.14
C THR A 240 -26.07 -16.75 -0.94
N ILE A 241 -24.88 -16.83 -1.53
CA ILE A 241 -24.52 -16.11 -2.77
C ILE A 241 -24.40 -17.15 -3.89
N HIS A 242 -25.39 -17.22 -4.77
CA HIS A 242 -25.50 -18.29 -5.77
C HIS A 242 -24.33 -18.31 -6.76
N ASN A 243 -23.72 -17.17 -7.04
CA ASN A 243 -22.51 -17.05 -7.87
C ASN A 243 -21.27 -16.64 -7.06
N LEU A 244 -21.10 -17.21 -5.86
CA LEU A 244 -19.98 -16.91 -4.96
C LEU A 244 -18.61 -16.97 -5.66
N GLY A 245 -18.35 -17.99 -6.49
CA GLY A 245 -17.09 -18.09 -7.23
C GLY A 245 -16.84 -16.94 -8.22
N GLU A 246 -17.89 -16.38 -8.83
CA GLU A 246 -17.75 -15.19 -9.68
C GLU A 246 -17.47 -13.94 -8.83
N PHE A 247 -18.12 -13.83 -7.67
CA PHE A 247 -17.90 -12.74 -6.72
C PHE A 247 -16.48 -12.77 -6.14
N GLU A 248 -16.03 -13.93 -5.68
CA GLU A 248 -14.66 -14.17 -5.21
C GLU A 248 -13.64 -13.78 -6.28
N SER A 249 -13.80 -14.28 -7.52
CA SER A 249 -12.89 -13.94 -8.61
C SER A 249 -12.88 -12.43 -8.91
N ALA A 250 -14.04 -11.76 -8.81
CA ALA A 250 -14.15 -10.34 -9.06
C ALA A 250 -13.50 -9.50 -7.95
N VAL A 251 -13.58 -9.94 -6.70
CA VAL A 251 -12.93 -9.31 -5.55
C VAL A 251 -11.42 -9.52 -5.58
N ASN A 252 -10.96 -10.74 -5.79
CA ASN A 252 -9.53 -11.09 -5.78
C ASN A 252 -8.74 -10.38 -6.90
N GLY A 253 -9.41 -9.98 -7.99
CA GLY A 253 -8.83 -9.16 -9.05
C GLY A 253 -8.80 -7.65 -8.80
N ASP A 254 -9.42 -7.15 -7.72
CA ASP A 254 -9.58 -5.71 -7.45
C ASP A 254 -9.09 -5.32 -6.05
N ARG A 255 -7.99 -4.56 -6.04
CA ARG A 255 -7.37 -4.04 -4.82
C ARG A 255 -8.30 -3.19 -3.96
N SER A 256 -9.20 -2.44 -4.58
CA SER A 256 -10.17 -1.63 -3.83
C SER A 256 -11.21 -2.52 -3.14
N ALA A 257 -11.63 -3.60 -3.80
CA ALA A 257 -12.54 -4.57 -3.23
C ALA A 257 -11.88 -5.35 -2.09
N LEU A 258 -10.63 -5.80 -2.27
CA LEU A 258 -9.85 -6.47 -1.21
C LEU A 258 -9.74 -5.62 0.05
N ARG A 259 -9.43 -4.33 -0.10
CA ARG A 259 -9.41 -3.39 1.05
C ARG A 259 -10.74 -3.32 1.77
N LYS A 260 -11.85 -3.31 1.03
CA LYS A 260 -13.19 -3.29 1.60
C LYS A 260 -13.54 -4.61 2.28
N MET A 261 -13.10 -5.74 1.75
CA MET A 261 -13.29 -7.03 2.41
C MET A 261 -12.57 -7.11 3.76
N VAL A 262 -11.42 -6.46 3.92
CA VAL A 262 -10.79 -6.32 5.25
C VAL A 262 -11.66 -5.53 6.22
N GLU A 263 -12.41 -4.53 5.75
CA GLU A 263 -13.38 -3.83 6.59
C GLU A 263 -14.58 -4.71 6.94
N VAL A 264 -15.08 -5.50 5.97
CA VAL A 264 -16.17 -6.47 6.15
C VAL A 264 -15.78 -7.52 7.20
N GLU A 265 -14.62 -8.15 7.03
CA GLU A 265 -14.04 -9.13 7.96
C GLU A 265 -13.98 -8.56 9.38
N ARG A 266 -13.28 -7.44 9.54
CA ARG A 266 -13.07 -6.80 10.85
C ARG A 266 -14.39 -6.42 11.55
N ARG A 267 -15.42 -6.05 10.80
CA ARG A 267 -16.73 -5.68 11.38
C ARG A 267 -17.58 -6.89 11.71
N GLY A 268 -17.44 -8.00 10.99
CA GLY A 268 -18.19 -9.25 11.22
C GLY A 268 -19.71 -9.16 11.00
N LEU A 269 -20.25 -8.00 10.59
CA LEU A 269 -21.70 -7.76 10.49
C LEU A 269 -22.39 -8.71 9.52
N TYR A 270 -21.68 -9.16 8.49
CA TYR A 270 -22.18 -10.09 7.49
C TYR A 270 -22.63 -11.44 8.06
N GLN A 271 -22.13 -11.82 9.25
CA GLN A 271 -22.49 -13.06 9.93
C GLN A 271 -23.86 -12.99 10.64
N GLU A 272 -24.38 -11.79 10.86
CA GLU A 272 -25.64 -11.54 11.59
C GLU A 272 -26.77 -11.04 10.68
N LEU A 273 -26.53 -10.97 9.36
CA LEU A 273 -27.50 -10.43 8.41
C LEU A 273 -28.65 -11.42 8.20
N GLU A 274 -29.88 -10.95 8.39
CA GLU A 274 -31.09 -11.71 8.12
C GLU A 274 -31.63 -11.40 6.70
N ARG A 275 -32.27 -12.38 6.07
CA ARG A 275 -32.90 -12.25 4.74
C ARG A 275 -33.77 -10.99 4.61
N ASP A 276 -34.65 -10.75 5.57
CA ASP A 276 -35.60 -9.63 5.52
C ASP A 276 -34.88 -8.27 5.61
N GLN A 277 -33.79 -8.20 6.36
CA GLN A 277 -32.94 -7.01 6.45
C GLN A 277 -32.23 -6.75 5.12
N VAL A 278 -31.67 -7.80 4.52
CA VAL A 278 -30.99 -7.71 3.22
C VAL A 278 -31.93 -7.22 2.13
N GLN A 279 -33.12 -7.80 2.02
CA GLN A 279 -34.11 -7.36 1.04
C GLN A 279 -34.52 -5.90 1.26
N THR A 280 -34.72 -5.51 2.52
CA THR A 280 -35.04 -4.12 2.88
C THR A 280 -33.94 -3.17 2.43
N VAL A 281 -32.66 -3.51 2.66
CA VAL A 281 -31.53 -2.67 2.25
C VAL A 281 -31.43 -2.58 0.73
N ILE A 282 -31.55 -3.69 0.01
CA ILE A 282 -31.52 -3.71 -1.46
C ILE A 282 -32.62 -2.81 -2.02
N ASP A 283 -33.86 -2.96 -1.55
CA ASP A 283 -35.01 -2.22 -2.04
C ASP A 283 -34.95 -0.73 -1.66
N GLU A 284 -34.51 -0.41 -0.44
CA GLU A 284 -34.45 0.98 0.02
C GLU A 284 -33.33 1.77 -0.64
N PHE A 285 -32.17 1.15 -0.86
CA PHE A 285 -30.97 1.80 -1.38
C PHE A 285 -30.74 1.59 -2.89
N ASP A 286 -31.64 0.89 -3.58
CA ASP A 286 -31.60 0.63 -5.03
C ASP A 286 -30.27 -0.04 -5.45
N LEU A 287 -29.87 -1.08 -4.70
CA LEU A 287 -28.62 -1.80 -4.94
C LEU A 287 -28.72 -2.69 -6.18
N ASP A 288 -27.65 -2.72 -6.99
CA ASP A 288 -27.56 -3.62 -8.14
C ASP A 288 -27.16 -5.05 -7.68
N VAL A 289 -28.06 -5.68 -6.92
CA VAL A 289 -27.93 -7.06 -6.41
C VAL A 289 -29.23 -7.80 -6.71
N ASP A 290 -29.14 -8.85 -7.52
CA ASP A 290 -30.29 -9.68 -7.86
C ASP A 290 -30.60 -10.64 -6.70
N VAL A 291 -31.88 -10.91 -6.47
CA VAL A 291 -32.35 -11.88 -5.47
C VAL A 291 -33.10 -13.00 -6.17
N ALA A 292 -32.69 -14.25 -5.92
CA ALA A 292 -33.27 -15.41 -6.58
C ALA A 292 -33.43 -16.60 -5.63
N THR A 293 -34.36 -17.50 -5.99
CA THR A 293 -34.44 -18.83 -5.40
C THR A 293 -33.97 -19.84 -6.43
N VAL A 294 -32.85 -20.50 -6.15
CA VAL A 294 -32.25 -21.56 -6.98
C VAL A 294 -32.29 -22.84 -6.16
N ASP A 295 -32.81 -23.93 -6.73
CA ASP A 295 -32.92 -25.22 -6.03
C ASP A 295 -33.58 -25.16 -4.63
N ASP A 296 -34.68 -24.39 -4.52
CA ASP A 296 -35.42 -24.11 -3.28
C ASP A 296 -34.65 -23.34 -2.20
N GLU A 297 -33.47 -22.80 -2.54
CA GLU A 297 -32.63 -21.98 -1.67
C GLU A 297 -32.68 -20.50 -2.08
N TRP A 298 -33.03 -19.63 -1.13
CA TRP A 298 -33.00 -18.18 -1.35
C TRP A 298 -31.56 -17.67 -1.28
N GLY A 299 -31.19 -16.76 -2.18
CA GLY A 299 -29.86 -16.17 -2.16
C GLY A 299 -29.71 -14.97 -3.08
N LEU A 300 -28.52 -14.39 -3.01
CA LEU A 300 -28.10 -13.23 -3.77
C LEU A 300 -27.37 -13.66 -5.05
N ILE A 301 -27.49 -12.86 -6.10
CA ILE A 301 -26.75 -13.01 -7.35
C ILE A 301 -26.06 -11.67 -7.63
N MET A 302 -24.73 -11.70 -7.71
CA MET A 302 -23.97 -10.55 -8.22
C MET A 302 -24.24 -10.42 -9.73
N PRO A 303 -24.72 -9.27 -10.24
CA PRO A 303 -25.03 -9.12 -11.65
C PRO A 303 -23.77 -9.18 -12.53
N SER A 304 -23.87 -9.82 -13.70
CA SER A 304 -22.77 -9.96 -14.68
C SER A 304 -22.15 -8.64 -15.19
N LYS A 305 -22.78 -7.49 -14.91
CA LYS A 305 -22.34 -6.13 -15.29
C LYS A 305 -22.41 -5.11 -14.14
N GLY A 306 -22.80 -5.54 -12.93
CA GLY A 306 -22.99 -4.71 -11.74
C GLY A 306 -21.80 -4.83 -10.80
N ASP A 307 -21.33 -3.70 -10.29
CA ASP A 307 -20.09 -3.53 -9.54
C ASP A 307 -20.21 -4.30 -8.21
N LYS A 308 -19.41 -5.37 -8.02
CA LYS A 308 -19.18 -6.09 -6.74
C LYS A 308 -19.21 -5.21 -5.47
N LYS A 309 -18.94 -3.90 -5.63
CA LYS A 309 -19.11 -2.84 -4.64
C LYS A 309 -20.47 -2.83 -3.95
N ASP A 310 -21.59 -3.05 -4.64
CA ASP A 310 -22.91 -2.98 -3.99
C ASP A 310 -23.12 -4.17 -3.06
N LEU A 311 -22.72 -5.37 -3.48
CA LEU A 311 -22.69 -6.55 -2.63
C LEU A 311 -21.72 -6.37 -1.46
N ILE A 312 -20.50 -5.88 -1.70
CA ILE A 312 -19.56 -5.55 -0.61
C ILE A 312 -20.14 -4.50 0.35
N SER A 313 -20.84 -3.50 -0.17
CA SER A 313 -21.45 -2.43 0.63
C SER A 313 -22.60 -2.96 1.48
N LEU A 314 -23.37 -3.91 0.96
CA LEU A 314 -24.38 -4.64 1.72
C LEU A 314 -23.73 -5.40 2.88
N LEU A 315 -22.67 -6.17 2.61
CA LEU A 315 -21.95 -6.92 3.64
C LEU A 315 -21.27 -6.02 4.69
N ASN A 316 -20.86 -4.81 4.29
CA ASN A 316 -20.23 -3.83 5.17
C ASN A 316 -21.23 -2.86 5.84
N ASP A 317 -22.53 -2.99 5.56
CA ASP A 317 -23.61 -2.08 5.96
C ASP A 317 -23.40 -0.61 5.49
N ASP A 318 -22.72 -0.35 4.37
CA ASP A 318 -22.29 0.99 3.96
C ASP A 318 -23.43 1.93 3.48
N HIS A 319 -24.60 1.86 4.12
CA HIS A 319 -25.83 2.55 3.79
C HIS A 319 -26.21 3.55 4.89
N LEU A 320 -26.51 4.79 4.52
CA LEU A 320 -26.87 5.85 5.46
C LEU A 320 -28.13 6.57 5.01
N TYR A 321 -29.04 6.77 5.96
CA TYR A 321 -30.22 7.62 5.79
C TYR A 321 -30.01 8.98 6.47
N SER A 322 -30.12 10.07 5.71
CA SER A 322 -30.06 11.43 6.25
C SER A 322 -31.44 11.88 6.71
N GLN A 323 -31.60 12.10 8.01
CA GLN A 323 -32.86 12.64 8.56
C GLN A 323 -33.13 14.09 8.15
N ILE A 324 -32.12 14.85 7.71
CA ILE A 324 -32.26 16.27 7.34
C ILE A 324 -32.71 16.41 5.89
N THR A 325 -32.06 15.67 5.00
CA THR A 325 -32.32 15.74 3.56
C THR A 325 -33.31 14.69 3.09
N GLU A 326 -33.67 13.74 3.97
CA GLU A 326 -34.48 12.56 3.68
C GLU A 326 -33.90 11.70 2.53
N ASN A 327 -32.62 11.92 2.22
CA ASN A 327 -31.91 11.24 1.15
C ASN A 327 -31.11 10.05 1.70
N ARG A 328 -30.91 9.07 0.83
CA ARG A 328 -30.07 7.89 1.06
C ARG A 328 -28.70 8.08 0.42
N TYR A 329 -27.68 7.58 1.10
CA TYR A 329 -26.29 7.70 0.70
C TYR A 329 -25.56 6.39 0.94
N GLN A 330 -24.58 6.11 0.09
CA GLN A 330 -23.58 5.08 0.32
C GLN A 330 -22.35 5.71 0.99
N ALA A 331 -21.95 5.19 2.15
CA ALA A 331 -20.84 5.71 2.92
C ALA A 331 -19.50 5.22 2.36
N ARG A 332 -18.58 6.14 2.08
CA ARG A 332 -17.20 5.83 1.64
C ARG A 332 -16.21 5.82 2.80
N GLY A 333 -16.61 5.24 3.92
CA GLY A 333 -15.86 5.27 5.16
C GLY A 333 -16.74 5.63 6.34
N LYS A 334 -16.57 4.88 7.44
CA LYS A 334 -17.31 5.10 8.69
C LYS A 334 -16.33 5.16 9.84
N ILE A 335 -16.59 6.08 10.76
CA ILE A 335 -15.95 6.12 12.07
C ILE A 335 -17.04 5.66 13.06
N PRO A 336 -16.99 4.42 13.57
CA PRO A 336 -17.91 4.01 14.63
C PRO A 336 -17.73 4.94 15.83
N ARG A 337 -18.85 5.35 16.45
CA ARG A 337 -18.84 6.19 17.65
C ARG A 337 -18.62 5.39 18.92
#